data_AF-A0A914Q5W4-F1
#
_entry.id   AF-A0A914Q5W4-F1
#
_cell.length_a   1.000
_cell.length_b   1.000
_cell.length_c   1.000
_cell.angle_alpha   90.00
_cell.angle_beta   90.00
_cell.angle_gamma   90.00
#
_symmetry.space_group_name_H-M   'P 1'
#
loop_
_entity.id
_entity.type
_entity.pdbx_description
1 polymer ?
#
loop_
_entity_poly.entity_id
_entity_poly.type
_entity_poly.pdbx_seq_one_letter_code
_entity_poly.pdbx_strand_id
1 'polypeptide(L)'
;MPRSYAQELEFIERVSPVEFKIKKGFVPNMNVEGKFYVNSNLEKLMFEELEQSSTAAGVGGFIPAVRQIANVASLPAIVGNSIGLPDIHSGYGFAIGNIAAFDTSKPEAIVSPGGVGFDINCGVRLIRTNLFEKDVEPYKEQLAQSLFDHIPVGVGSRGIIPIKANDFEQCLQYGMDWSLREGYSWTEDKEHCEEYGRMLQADASKVSMRAKKRGLPQLGTLGAGNHYGEVQVVDEIYVKHAAAKMGIEEKGQVCVMVRNKICF
;
A
#
# COMPACT_ATOMS: atom_id res chain seq x y z
N MET A 1 22.52 26.33 -8.71
CA MET A 1 23.45 25.29 -8.19
C MET A 1 22.67 24.41 -7.23
N PRO A 2 22.94 23.10 -7.16
CA PRO A 2 22.38 22.27 -6.10
C PRO A 2 22.81 22.81 -4.73
N ARG A 3 21.88 22.81 -3.76
CA ARG A 3 22.19 23.21 -2.38
C ARG A 3 23.04 22.13 -1.70
N SER A 4 23.93 22.56 -0.81
CA SER A 4 24.65 21.64 0.07
C SER A 4 23.69 21.02 1.09
N TYR A 5 24.10 19.91 1.72
CA TYR A 5 23.30 19.27 2.77
C TYR A 5 22.95 20.23 3.91
N ALA A 6 23.91 21.06 4.36
CA ALA A 6 23.67 22.08 5.38
C ALA A 6 22.59 23.09 4.96
N GLN A 7 22.59 23.51 3.70
CA GLN A 7 21.57 24.42 3.14
C GLN A 7 20.20 23.75 2.99
N GLU A 8 20.14 22.43 2.76
CA GLU A 8 18.88 21.68 2.77
C GLU A 8 18.28 21.63 4.19
N LEU A 9 19.12 21.42 5.21
CA LEU A 9 18.68 21.32 6.61
C LEU A 9 18.08 22.63 7.15
N GLU A 10 18.46 23.80 6.61
CA GLU A 10 17.85 25.09 7.00
C GLU A 10 16.33 25.13 6.77
N PHE A 11 15.82 24.30 5.86
CA PHE A 11 14.41 24.18 5.53
C PHE A 11 13.69 23.07 6.31
N ILE A 12 14.40 22.28 7.11
CA ILE A 12 13.83 21.19 7.90
C ILE A 12 13.85 21.57 9.37
N GLU A 13 12.70 21.49 10.01
CA GLU A 13 12.53 21.84 11.42
C GLU A 13 11.93 20.67 12.18
N ARG A 14 12.57 20.26 13.28
CA ARG A 14 11.98 19.30 14.21
C ARG A 14 10.89 20.03 15.01
N VAL A 15 9.66 19.53 14.92
CA VAL A 15 8.50 20.06 15.65
C VAL A 15 8.27 19.30 16.95
N SER A 16 8.51 17.99 16.95
CA SER A 16 8.39 17.12 18.12
C SER A 16 9.42 15.98 18.07
N PRO A 17 9.53 15.11 19.08
CA PRO A 17 10.42 13.94 19.04
C PRO A 17 10.17 13.01 17.84
N VAL A 18 8.98 13.06 17.24
CA VAL A 18 8.58 12.19 16.13
C VAL A 18 8.13 12.94 14.88
N GLU A 19 8.15 14.28 14.87
CA GLU A 19 7.59 15.08 13.77
C GLU A 19 8.60 16.11 13.26
N PHE A 20 8.72 16.16 11.94
CA PHE A 20 9.54 17.11 11.22
C PHE A 20 8.71 17.84 10.18
N LYS A 21 8.99 19.11 10.03
CA LYS A 21 8.36 20.02 9.07
C LYS A 21 9.36 20.38 7.98
N ILE A 22 8.91 20.34 6.74
CA ILE A 22 9.64 20.81 5.56
C ILE A 22 9.04 22.15 5.14
N LYS A 23 9.80 23.22 5.36
CA LYS A 23 9.39 24.60 5.08
C LYS A 23 9.24 24.82 3.57
N LYS A 24 8.31 25.70 3.20
CA LYS A 24 8.20 26.20 1.83
C LYS A 24 9.55 26.79 1.38
N GLY A 25 9.88 26.57 0.11
CA GLY A 25 11.19 26.92 -0.44
C GLY A 25 12.22 25.80 -0.34
N PHE A 26 11.94 24.70 0.36
CA PHE A 26 12.71 23.46 0.17
C PHE A 26 12.68 23.05 -1.31
N VAL A 27 11.51 23.10 -1.94
CA VAL A 27 11.38 23.13 -3.41
C VAL A 27 10.77 24.49 -3.80
N PRO A 28 11.24 25.16 -4.86
CA PRO A 28 10.87 26.57 -5.14
C PRO A 28 9.36 26.85 -5.27
N ASN A 29 8.57 25.90 -5.78
CA ASN A 29 7.16 26.07 -6.11
C ASN A 29 6.20 25.36 -5.13
N MET A 30 6.61 25.14 -3.88
CA MET A 30 5.75 24.51 -2.86
C MET A 30 4.47 25.33 -2.58
N ASN A 31 3.30 24.74 -2.85
CA ASN A 31 1.98 25.30 -2.55
C ASN A 31 1.62 25.16 -1.07
N VAL A 32 2.08 24.08 -0.43
CA VAL A 32 1.91 23.78 1.00
C VAL A 32 3.25 23.41 1.63
N GLU A 33 3.30 23.28 2.95
CA GLU A 33 4.48 22.73 3.64
C GLU A 33 4.46 21.20 3.59
N GLY A 34 5.63 20.58 3.65
CA GLY A 34 5.75 19.13 3.88
C GLY A 34 5.86 18.82 5.37
N LYS A 35 5.56 17.59 5.75
CA LYS A 35 5.88 17.04 7.07
C LYS A 35 6.09 15.54 6.99
N PHE A 36 6.90 15.01 7.89
CA PHE A 36 7.12 13.58 8.00
C PHE A 36 7.25 13.17 9.46
N TYR A 37 6.91 11.91 9.73
CA TYR A 37 6.91 11.37 11.08
C TYR A 37 7.96 10.29 11.21
N VAL A 38 9.02 10.49 12.00
CA VAL A 38 10.03 9.45 12.26
C VAL A 38 10.52 9.56 13.69
N ASN A 39 10.71 8.43 14.35
CA ASN A 39 11.36 8.39 15.66
C ASN A 39 12.89 8.48 15.53
N SER A 40 13.60 8.53 16.65
CA SER A 40 15.07 8.59 16.68
C SER A 40 15.78 7.44 15.94
N ASN A 41 15.14 6.27 15.83
CA ASN A 41 15.73 5.09 15.18
C ASN A 41 15.65 5.19 13.66
N LEU A 42 14.58 5.81 13.13
CA LEU A 42 14.32 5.95 11.71
C LEU A 42 14.85 7.28 11.14
N GLU A 43 14.98 8.28 12.00
CA GLU A 43 15.46 9.61 11.66
C GLU A 43 16.79 9.58 10.88
N LYS A 44 17.74 8.77 11.36
CA LYS A 44 19.05 8.65 10.73
C LYS A 44 18.94 8.23 9.25
N LEU A 45 18.07 7.27 8.94
CA LEU A 45 17.87 6.76 7.59
C LEU A 45 17.36 7.85 6.64
N MET A 46 16.43 8.70 7.12
CA MET A 46 15.87 9.81 6.35
C MET A 46 16.93 10.86 5.99
N PHE A 47 17.79 11.20 6.94
CA PHE A 47 18.79 12.26 6.75
C PHE A 47 20.02 11.78 5.99
N GLU A 48 20.43 10.51 6.16
CA GLU A 48 21.50 9.91 5.36
C GLU A 48 21.14 9.88 3.86
N GLU A 49 19.90 9.57 3.53
CA GLU A 49 19.41 9.59 2.15
C GLU A 49 19.50 11.01 1.54
N LEU A 50 19.12 12.04 2.31
CA LEU A 50 19.21 13.44 1.89
C LEU A 50 20.68 13.88 1.72
N GLU A 51 21.55 13.54 2.67
CA GLU A 51 22.98 13.88 2.62
C GLU A 51 23.68 13.24 1.40
N GLN A 52 23.40 11.97 1.12
CA GLN A 52 23.93 11.27 -0.05
C GLN A 52 23.51 11.96 -1.35
N SER A 53 22.24 12.37 -1.44
CA SER A 53 21.73 13.09 -2.62
C SER A 53 22.41 14.45 -2.82
N SER A 54 22.67 15.19 -1.73
CA SER A 54 23.33 16.49 -1.77
C SER A 54 24.83 16.42 -2.09
N THR A 55 25.49 15.30 -1.80
CA THR A 55 26.95 15.12 -2.00
C THR A 55 27.28 14.48 -3.35
N ALA A 56 26.44 13.57 -3.86
CA ALA A 56 26.67 12.88 -5.12
C ALA A 56 26.47 13.73 -6.39
N ALA A 57 26.24 15.05 -6.25
CA ALA A 57 25.88 15.96 -7.33
C ALA A 57 24.71 15.45 -8.22
N GLY A 58 23.83 14.61 -7.65
CA GLY A 58 22.71 13.99 -8.38
C GLY A 58 23.07 12.80 -9.28
N VAL A 59 24.28 12.23 -9.18
CA VAL A 59 24.68 11.06 -9.98
C VAL A 59 24.33 9.76 -9.27
N GLY A 60 23.47 8.94 -9.88
CA GLY A 60 23.34 7.51 -9.56
C GLY A 60 22.38 7.11 -8.41
N GLY A 61 21.63 8.04 -7.81
CA GLY A 61 20.67 7.76 -6.73
C GLY A 61 19.23 8.15 -7.04
N PHE A 62 18.28 7.57 -6.31
CA PHE A 62 16.89 8.03 -6.32
C PHE A 62 16.77 9.42 -5.67
N ILE A 63 15.72 10.16 -6.01
CA ILE A 63 15.42 11.43 -5.34
C ILE A 63 15.03 11.11 -3.89
N PRO A 64 15.70 11.68 -2.88
CA PRO A 64 15.45 11.33 -1.48
C PRO A 64 14.01 11.61 -1.09
N ALA A 65 13.45 10.80 -0.19
CA ALA A 65 12.07 10.86 0.24
C ALA A 65 11.66 12.26 0.72
N VAL A 66 12.52 12.93 1.50
CA VAL A 66 12.30 14.31 1.97
C VAL A 66 12.04 15.26 0.79
N ARG A 67 12.80 15.13 -0.29
CA ARG A 67 12.64 15.96 -1.48
C ARG A 67 11.41 15.54 -2.29
N GLN A 68 11.06 14.26 -2.32
CA GLN A 68 9.82 13.79 -2.93
C GLN A 68 8.58 14.36 -2.21
N ILE A 69 8.55 14.37 -0.88
CA ILE A 69 7.48 15.02 -0.09
C ILE A 69 7.35 16.50 -0.49
N ALA A 70 8.47 17.22 -0.60
CA ALA A 70 8.49 18.61 -1.00
C ALA A 70 8.06 18.83 -2.47
N ASN A 71 8.43 17.93 -3.38
CA ASN A 71 7.95 17.96 -4.77
C ASN A 71 6.43 17.77 -4.82
N VAL A 72 5.88 16.84 -4.04
CA VAL A 72 4.43 16.63 -3.93
C VAL A 72 3.74 17.86 -3.35
N ALA A 73 4.36 18.53 -2.37
CA ALA A 73 3.87 19.78 -1.81
C ALA A 73 3.80 20.93 -2.84
N SER A 74 4.42 20.78 -4.02
CA SER A 74 4.38 21.74 -5.12
C SER A 74 3.28 21.50 -6.15
N LEU A 75 2.51 20.41 -6.01
CA LEU A 75 1.45 20.06 -6.95
C LEU A 75 0.22 20.98 -6.78
N PRO A 76 -0.46 21.33 -7.88
CA PRO A 76 -1.61 22.23 -7.84
C PRO A 76 -2.78 21.61 -7.07
N ALA A 77 -3.62 22.46 -6.47
CA ALA A 77 -4.77 22.08 -5.65
C ALA A 77 -4.50 21.19 -4.41
N ILE A 78 -3.23 20.92 -4.04
CA ILE A 78 -2.93 20.18 -2.81
C ILE A 78 -3.46 20.94 -1.59
N VAL A 79 -4.05 20.22 -0.63
CA VAL A 79 -4.61 20.79 0.60
C VAL A 79 -3.84 20.36 1.84
N GLY A 80 -3.77 21.25 2.82
CA GLY A 80 -3.08 20.99 4.08
C GLY A 80 -1.57 20.88 3.89
N ASN A 81 -1.06 19.66 3.76
CA ASN A 81 0.36 19.34 3.69
C ASN A 81 0.62 18.08 2.87
N SER A 82 1.85 17.95 2.35
CA SER A 82 2.36 16.66 1.90
C SER A 82 2.95 15.91 3.10
N ILE A 83 2.46 14.71 3.39
CA ILE A 83 2.75 13.99 4.64
C ILE A 83 3.52 12.70 4.34
N GLY A 84 4.65 12.49 5.00
CA GLY A 84 5.37 11.22 5.03
C GLY A 84 5.07 10.41 6.29
N LEU A 85 4.61 9.18 6.13
CA LEU A 85 4.42 8.22 7.22
C LEU A 85 5.76 7.66 7.75
N PRO A 86 5.78 6.97 8.91
CA PRO A 86 7.03 6.47 9.50
C PRO A 86 7.84 5.48 8.69
N ASP A 87 7.22 4.78 7.76
CA ASP A 87 7.87 3.85 6.84
C ASP A 87 8.27 4.50 5.51
N ILE A 88 8.29 5.84 5.45
CA ILE A 88 8.55 6.57 4.21
C ILE A 88 9.95 6.31 3.64
N HIS A 89 10.01 6.10 2.32
CA HIS A 89 11.25 5.92 1.58
C HIS A 89 11.07 6.30 0.11
N SER A 90 12.19 6.48 -0.61
CA SER A 90 12.20 6.84 -2.03
C SER A 90 11.27 5.97 -2.87
N GLY A 91 10.37 6.63 -3.60
CA GLY A 91 9.46 6.03 -4.57
C GLY A 91 9.60 6.62 -5.98
N TYR A 92 8.52 6.53 -6.76
CA TYR A 92 8.48 7.04 -8.13
C TYR A 92 7.67 8.34 -8.22
N GLY A 93 8.36 9.47 -8.11
CA GLY A 93 7.75 10.80 -8.06
C GLY A 93 7.23 11.14 -6.66
N PHE A 94 6.26 10.35 -6.18
CA PHE A 94 5.87 10.33 -4.76
C PHE A 94 6.75 9.32 -4.01
N ALA A 95 7.04 9.60 -2.75
CA ALA A 95 7.65 8.62 -1.86
C ALA A 95 6.63 7.55 -1.46
N ILE A 96 7.09 6.32 -1.22
CA ILE A 96 6.24 5.28 -0.63
C ILE A 96 5.94 5.70 0.81
N GLY A 97 4.67 5.63 1.23
CA GLY A 97 4.22 6.18 2.52
C GLY A 97 3.93 7.69 2.49
N ASN A 98 3.91 8.33 1.32
CA ASN A 98 3.52 9.73 1.19
C ASN A 98 2.01 9.87 0.96
N ILE A 99 1.34 10.62 1.83
CA ILE A 99 -0.07 11.02 1.71
C ILE A 99 -0.16 12.46 1.19
N ALA A 100 -1.03 12.67 0.21
CA ALA A 100 -1.43 13.99 -0.25
C ALA A 100 -2.92 14.00 -0.61
N ALA A 101 -3.62 15.07 -0.27
CA ALA A 101 -5.00 15.30 -0.66
C ALA A 101 -5.08 16.49 -1.62
N PHE A 102 -5.96 16.40 -2.62
CA PHE A 102 -6.15 17.41 -3.65
C PHE A 102 -7.62 17.84 -3.68
N ASP A 103 -7.87 19.15 -3.74
CA ASP A 103 -9.22 19.72 -3.79
C ASP A 103 -9.81 19.57 -5.20
N THR A 104 -10.69 18.58 -5.38
CA THR A 104 -11.32 18.28 -6.68
C THR A 104 -12.30 19.35 -7.16
N SER A 105 -12.66 20.35 -6.33
CA SER A 105 -13.47 21.48 -6.78
C SER A 105 -12.68 22.49 -7.62
N LYS A 106 -11.34 22.42 -7.56
CA LYS A 106 -10.46 23.34 -8.28
C LYS A 106 -10.18 22.83 -9.70
N PRO A 107 -10.26 23.70 -10.73
CA PRO A 107 -9.98 23.31 -12.12
C PRO A 107 -8.57 22.76 -12.34
N GLU A 108 -7.60 23.20 -11.54
CA GLU A 108 -6.20 22.77 -11.60
C GLU A 108 -5.91 21.50 -10.80
N ALA A 109 -6.93 20.85 -10.22
CA ALA A 109 -6.76 19.61 -9.48
C ALA A 109 -6.22 18.47 -10.37
N ILE A 110 -5.39 17.63 -9.76
CA ILE A 110 -4.69 16.56 -10.45
C ILE A 110 -4.91 15.22 -9.79
N VAL A 111 -4.77 14.18 -10.61
CA VAL A 111 -4.53 12.81 -10.16
C VAL A 111 -3.20 12.37 -10.73
N SER A 112 -2.31 11.84 -9.88
CA SER A 112 -0.99 11.37 -10.29
C SER A 112 -0.89 9.86 -10.09
N PRO A 113 -0.72 9.06 -11.16
CA PRO A 113 -0.50 7.61 -11.02
C PRO A 113 0.71 7.28 -10.13
N GLY A 114 1.74 8.13 -10.12
CA GLY A 114 2.90 7.96 -9.24
C GLY A 114 2.57 8.09 -7.74
N GLY A 115 1.51 8.82 -7.39
CA GLY A 115 1.01 8.94 -6.01
C GLY A 115 0.11 7.78 -5.58
N VAL A 116 -0.40 6.98 -6.52
CA VAL A 116 -1.13 5.73 -6.23
C VAL A 116 -0.17 4.54 -6.19
N GLY A 117 0.82 4.53 -7.09
CA GLY A 117 1.78 3.45 -7.24
C GLY A 117 1.47 2.53 -8.42
N PHE A 118 2.46 1.73 -8.82
CA PHE A 118 2.33 0.80 -9.95
C PHE A 118 1.42 -0.38 -9.64
N ASP A 119 1.44 -0.88 -8.40
CA ASP A 119 0.61 -1.98 -7.95
C ASP A 119 -0.65 -1.45 -7.28
N ILE A 120 -1.59 -1.01 -8.13
CA ILE A 120 -2.84 -0.35 -7.72
C ILE A 120 -3.64 -1.31 -6.83
N ASN A 121 -4.06 -0.83 -5.66
CA ASN A 121 -4.78 -1.65 -4.68
C ASN A 121 -3.98 -2.87 -4.18
N CYS A 122 -2.65 -2.76 -4.08
CA CYS A 122 -1.87 -3.66 -3.22
C CYS A 122 -2.35 -3.46 -1.78
N GLY A 123 -2.88 -4.52 -1.18
CA GLY A 123 -3.60 -4.44 0.08
C GLY A 123 -3.43 -5.70 0.91
N VAL A 124 -4.10 -5.71 2.06
CA VAL A 124 -4.07 -6.79 3.03
C VAL A 124 -5.50 -7.19 3.37
N ARG A 125 -5.77 -8.49 3.37
CA ARG A 125 -6.96 -9.08 3.98
C ARG A 125 -6.55 -9.93 5.17
N LEU A 126 -7.24 -9.79 6.29
CA LEU A 126 -7.06 -10.62 7.47
C LEU A 126 -8.31 -11.48 7.67
N ILE A 127 -8.13 -12.80 7.67
CA ILE A 127 -9.18 -13.79 7.90
C ILE A 127 -8.98 -14.35 9.30
N ARG A 128 -9.94 -14.17 10.19
CA ARG A 128 -9.88 -14.68 11.56
C ARG A 128 -10.53 -16.06 11.68
N THR A 129 -9.92 -16.94 12.46
CA THR A 129 -10.43 -18.31 12.69
C THR A 129 -10.87 -18.51 14.13
N ASN A 130 -11.65 -19.57 14.39
CA ASN A 130 -11.98 -20.04 15.74
C ASN A 130 -10.89 -20.96 16.31
N LEU A 131 -9.78 -21.15 15.59
CA LEU A 131 -8.68 -22.01 15.98
C LEU A 131 -7.69 -21.23 16.85
N PHE A 132 -7.01 -21.97 17.72
CA PHE A 132 -5.90 -21.50 18.51
C PHE A 132 -4.61 -22.23 18.09
N GLU A 133 -3.47 -21.68 18.47
CA GLU A 133 -2.14 -22.21 18.12
C GLU A 133 -2.04 -23.72 18.37
N LYS A 134 -2.52 -24.20 19.53
CA LYS A 134 -2.56 -25.62 19.89
C LYS A 134 -3.32 -26.52 18.90
N ASP A 135 -4.30 -25.97 18.17
CA ASP A 135 -5.12 -26.70 17.21
C ASP A 135 -4.40 -26.83 15.85
N VAL A 136 -3.50 -25.89 15.54
CA VAL A 136 -2.79 -25.81 14.26
C VAL A 136 -1.37 -26.35 14.34
N GLU A 137 -0.71 -26.22 15.49
CA GLU A 137 0.70 -26.60 15.69
C GLU A 137 1.01 -28.05 15.25
N PRO A 138 0.17 -29.07 15.53
CA PRO A 138 0.42 -30.43 15.05
C PRO A 138 0.37 -30.59 13.52
N TYR A 139 -0.27 -29.66 12.82
CA TYR A 139 -0.55 -29.72 11.38
C TYR A 139 0.14 -28.61 10.58
N LYS A 140 0.99 -27.79 11.20
CA LYS A 140 1.54 -26.57 10.59
C LYS A 140 2.21 -26.81 9.23
N GLU A 141 2.98 -27.89 9.09
CA GLU A 141 3.66 -28.23 7.83
C GLU A 141 2.67 -28.67 6.75
N GLN A 142 1.66 -29.46 7.12
CA GLN A 142 0.62 -29.91 6.21
C GLN A 142 -0.26 -28.73 5.75
N LEU A 143 -0.58 -27.82 6.66
CA LEU A 143 -1.32 -26.61 6.34
C LEU A 143 -0.53 -25.69 5.41
N ALA A 144 0.76 -25.44 5.71
CA ALA A 144 1.63 -24.64 4.86
C ALA A 144 1.76 -25.24 3.45
N GLN A 145 1.98 -26.55 3.35
CA GLN A 145 2.03 -27.25 2.06
C GLN A 145 0.69 -27.17 1.32
N SER A 146 -0.43 -27.37 2.03
CA SER A 146 -1.76 -27.29 1.43
C SER A 146 -2.06 -25.89 0.88
N LEU A 147 -1.70 -24.83 1.62
CA LEU A 147 -1.83 -23.45 1.13
C LEU A 147 -0.97 -23.21 -0.11
N PHE A 148 0.28 -23.70 -0.10
CA PHE A 148 1.18 -23.58 -1.26
C PHE A 148 0.65 -24.31 -2.50
N ASP A 149 0.06 -25.49 -2.32
CA ASP A 149 -0.50 -26.29 -3.41
C ASP A 149 -1.76 -25.66 -4.02
N HIS A 150 -2.57 -24.96 -3.21
CA HIS A 150 -3.85 -24.38 -3.64
C HIS A 150 -3.79 -22.89 -3.99
N ILE A 151 -2.76 -22.16 -3.55
CA ILE A 151 -2.60 -20.73 -3.80
C ILE A 151 -1.37 -20.53 -4.71
N PRO A 152 -1.57 -20.33 -6.03
CA PRO A 152 -0.45 -20.17 -6.94
C PRO A 152 0.38 -18.92 -6.61
N VAL A 153 1.69 -19.12 -6.48
CA VAL A 153 2.69 -18.08 -6.22
C VAL A 153 3.69 -17.98 -7.37
N GLY A 154 4.36 -16.84 -7.48
CA GLY A 154 5.52 -16.64 -8.37
C GLY A 154 5.25 -15.85 -9.65
N VAL A 155 6.33 -15.31 -10.22
CA VAL A 155 6.29 -14.51 -11.45
C VAL A 155 5.89 -15.38 -12.63
N GLY A 156 4.80 -15.02 -13.31
CA GLY A 156 4.31 -15.77 -14.47
C GLY A 156 3.50 -17.01 -14.13
N SER A 157 3.24 -17.26 -12.84
CA SER A 157 2.27 -18.26 -12.40
C SER A 157 0.88 -17.92 -12.93
N ARG A 158 0.08 -18.95 -13.15
CA ARG A 158 -1.27 -18.83 -13.68
C ARG A 158 -2.29 -19.17 -12.61
N GLY A 159 -3.38 -18.41 -12.60
CA GLY A 159 -4.53 -18.68 -11.75
C GLY A 159 -5.15 -20.04 -12.06
N ILE A 160 -5.68 -20.67 -11.01
CA ILE A 160 -6.49 -21.89 -11.13
C ILE A 160 -7.94 -21.60 -11.50
N ILE A 161 -8.37 -20.33 -11.40
CA ILE A 161 -9.73 -19.89 -11.74
C ILE A 161 -9.90 -19.89 -13.26
N PRO A 162 -10.81 -20.70 -13.82
CA PRO A 162 -11.05 -20.74 -15.26
C PRO A 162 -11.80 -19.47 -15.69
N ILE A 163 -11.08 -18.49 -16.24
CA ILE A 163 -11.64 -17.19 -16.59
C ILE A 163 -11.45 -16.84 -18.08
N LYS A 164 -12.49 -16.30 -18.72
CA LYS A 164 -12.43 -15.77 -20.10
C LYS A 164 -12.30 -14.25 -20.08
N ALA A 165 -12.03 -13.66 -21.26
CA ALA A 165 -11.87 -12.23 -21.40
C ALA A 165 -13.08 -11.42 -20.88
N ASN A 166 -14.30 -11.87 -21.19
CA ASN A 166 -15.53 -11.21 -20.74
C ASN A 166 -15.71 -11.27 -19.22
N ASP A 167 -15.39 -12.41 -18.61
CA ASP A 167 -15.46 -12.60 -17.16
C ASP A 167 -14.46 -11.69 -16.44
N PHE A 168 -13.27 -11.52 -17.03
CA PHE A 168 -12.25 -10.62 -16.49
C PHE A 168 -12.67 -9.14 -16.58
N GLU A 169 -13.34 -8.73 -17.66
CA GLU A 169 -13.92 -7.38 -17.74
C GLU A 169 -15.00 -7.15 -16.69
N GLN A 170 -15.83 -8.16 -16.43
CA GLN A 170 -16.80 -8.10 -15.33
C GLN A 170 -16.11 -8.03 -13.97
N CYS A 171 -15.06 -8.83 -13.75
CA CYS A 171 -14.25 -8.79 -12.53
C CYS A 171 -13.68 -7.38 -12.28
N LEU A 172 -13.15 -6.71 -13.32
CA LEU A 172 -12.66 -5.33 -13.23
C LEU A 172 -13.75 -4.30 -12.87
N GLN A 173 -15.02 -4.55 -13.22
CA GLN A 173 -16.12 -3.59 -13.05
C GLN A 173 -16.98 -3.85 -11.79
N TYR A 174 -17.15 -5.12 -11.43
CA TYR A 174 -18.05 -5.58 -10.38
C TYR A 174 -17.30 -6.01 -9.11
N GLY A 175 -16.01 -6.30 -9.23
CA GLY A 175 -15.19 -6.69 -8.10
C GLY A 175 -15.75 -7.84 -7.27
N MET A 176 -15.88 -7.67 -5.96
CA MET A 176 -16.41 -8.73 -5.11
C MET A 176 -17.84 -9.15 -5.47
N ASP A 177 -18.63 -8.31 -6.14
CA ASP A 177 -19.94 -8.73 -6.68
C ASP A 177 -19.80 -9.84 -7.72
N TRP A 178 -18.72 -9.81 -8.52
CA TRP A 178 -18.40 -10.88 -9.44
C TRP A 178 -18.01 -12.15 -8.67
N SER A 179 -17.10 -12.05 -7.70
CA SER A 179 -16.67 -13.19 -6.88
C SER A 179 -17.83 -13.87 -6.15
N LEU A 180 -18.76 -13.07 -5.61
CA LEU A 180 -19.96 -13.58 -4.94
C LEU A 180 -20.87 -14.35 -5.90
N ARG A 181 -21.11 -13.79 -7.10
CA ARG A 181 -21.97 -14.43 -8.10
C ARG A 181 -21.36 -15.74 -8.62
N GLU A 182 -20.05 -15.80 -8.78
CA GLU A 182 -19.35 -17.01 -9.24
C GLU A 182 -19.09 -18.02 -8.11
N GLY A 183 -19.41 -17.68 -6.85
CA GLY A 183 -19.33 -18.60 -5.70
C GLY A 183 -17.96 -18.67 -5.01
N TYR A 184 -17.10 -17.67 -5.19
CA TYR A 184 -15.77 -17.59 -4.55
C TYR A 184 -15.77 -16.88 -3.19
N SER A 185 -16.86 -16.21 -2.82
CA SER A 185 -17.00 -15.47 -1.57
C SER A 185 -18.40 -15.62 -0.99
N TRP A 186 -18.54 -15.37 0.32
CA TRP A 186 -19.83 -15.27 0.99
C TRP A 186 -20.39 -13.86 0.91
N THR A 187 -21.67 -13.69 1.26
CA THR A 187 -22.33 -12.38 1.18
C THR A 187 -21.71 -11.39 2.17
N GLU A 188 -21.34 -11.91 3.34
CA GLU A 188 -20.76 -11.21 4.48
C GLU A 188 -19.34 -10.72 4.21
N ASP A 189 -18.59 -11.37 3.31
CA ASP A 189 -17.20 -10.99 3.00
C ASP A 189 -17.12 -9.56 2.46
N LYS A 190 -18.14 -9.13 1.72
CA LYS A 190 -18.23 -7.77 1.19
C LYS A 190 -18.35 -6.73 2.29
N GLU A 191 -19.08 -7.01 3.35
CA GLU A 191 -19.28 -6.08 4.47
C GLU A 191 -17.98 -5.81 5.24
N HIS A 192 -16.98 -6.68 5.06
CA HIS A 192 -15.68 -6.63 5.71
C HIS A 192 -14.56 -6.17 4.76
N CYS A 193 -14.91 -5.58 3.62
CA CYS A 193 -13.97 -5.02 2.67
C CYS A 193 -14.16 -3.52 2.52
N GLU A 194 -13.05 -2.79 2.39
CA GLU A 194 -13.07 -1.39 1.98
C GLU A 194 -13.84 -1.24 0.66
N GLU A 195 -14.67 -0.19 0.55
CA GLU A 195 -15.58 0.03 -0.58
C GLU A 195 -16.49 -1.17 -0.92
N TYR A 196 -16.80 -2.03 0.07
CA TYR A 196 -17.51 -3.30 -0.14
C TYR A 196 -16.88 -4.20 -1.22
N GLY A 197 -15.57 -4.03 -1.45
CA GLY A 197 -14.82 -4.73 -2.49
C GLY A 197 -15.13 -4.29 -3.92
N ARG A 198 -15.72 -3.10 -4.12
CA ARG A 198 -16.04 -2.55 -5.45
C ARG A 198 -16.14 -1.03 -5.47
N MET A 199 -15.34 -0.41 -6.34
CA MET A 199 -15.53 1.00 -6.72
C MET A 199 -16.57 1.13 -7.85
N LEU A 200 -17.65 1.90 -7.61
CA LEU A 200 -18.78 2.02 -8.54
C LEU A 200 -18.42 2.67 -9.88
N GLN A 201 -17.39 3.51 -9.91
CA GLN A 201 -16.93 4.25 -11.08
C GLN A 201 -15.99 3.43 -11.98
N ALA A 202 -15.74 2.16 -11.66
CA ALA A 202 -14.85 1.30 -12.44
C ALA A 202 -15.38 1.07 -13.87
N ASP A 203 -14.55 1.37 -14.86
CA ASP A 203 -14.84 1.20 -16.29
C ASP A 203 -13.75 0.38 -16.98
N ALA A 204 -14.06 -0.90 -17.27
CA ALA A 204 -13.14 -1.82 -17.92
C ALA A 204 -12.73 -1.36 -19.33
N SER A 205 -13.48 -0.46 -19.99
CA SER A 205 -13.11 0.09 -21.30
C SER A 205 -11.88 1.01 -21.23
N LYS A 206 -11.60 1.59 -20.06
CA LYS A 206 -10.42 2.44 -19.84
C LYS A 206 -9.14 1.65 -19.60
N VAL A 207 -9.25 0.33 -19.38
CA VAL A 207 -8.10 -0.55 -19.17
C VAL A 207 -7.58 -1.05 -20.52
N SER A 208 -6.30 -0.78 -20.80
CA SER A 208 -5.68 -1.17 -22.07
C SER A 208 -5.72 -2.69 -22.30
N MET A 209 -5.80 -3.09 -23.57
CA MET A 209 -5.71 -4.52 -23.95
C MET A 209 -4.43 -5.18 -23.47
N ARG A 210 -3.31 -4.44 -23.40
CA ARG A 210 -2.05 -4.95 -22.86
C ARG A 210 -2.16 -5.29 -21.37
N ALA A 211 -2.77 -4.42 -20.57
CA ALA A 211 -3.00 -4.66 -19.15
C ALA A 211 -3.95 -5.85 -18.94
N LYS A 212 -5.05 -5.91 -19.70
CA LYS A 212 -5.99 -7.05 -19.66
C LYS A 212 -5.31 -8.38 -20.00
N LYS A 213 -4.53 -8.43 -21.08
CA LYS A 213 -3.76 -9.64 -21.48
C LYS A 213 -2.76 -10.08 -20.43
N ARG A 214 -2.17 -9.14 -19.69
CA ARG A 214 -1.23 -9.44 -18.59
C ARG A 214 -1.95 -9.93 -17.33
N GLY A 215 -3.09 -9.33 -16.99
CA GLY A 215 -3.84 -9.62 -15.76
C GLY A 215 -4.70 -10.88 -15.84
N LEU A 216 -5.31 -11.15 -17.00
CA LEU A 216 -6.21 -12.30 -17.22
C LEU A 216 -5.65 -13.64 -16.70
N PRO A 217 -4.42 -14.07 -17.06
CA PRO A 217 -3.89 -15.34 -16.58
C PRO A 217 -3.46 -15.31 -15.10
N GLN A 218 -3.40 -14.14 -14.45
CA GLN A 218 -2.88 -13.97 -13.08
C GLN A 218 -3.97 -13.86 -12.01
N LEU A 219 -5.25 -13.84 -12.38
CA LEU A 219 -6.34 -13.76 -11.40
C LEU A 219 -6.32 -14.99 -10.48
N GLY A 220 -6.40 -14.76 -9.17
CA GLY A 220 -6.32 -15.85 -8.18
C GLY A 220 -4.90 -16.37 -7.95
N THR A 221 -3.89 -15.50 -8.09
CA THR A 221 -2.49 -15.80 -7.73
C THR A 221 -1.96 -14.73 -6.77
N LEU A 222 -1.04 -15.09 -5.87
CA LEU A 222 -0.36 -14.14 -4.98
C LEU A 222 0.67 -13.25 -5.70
N GLY A 223 1.19 -13.70 -6.85
CA GLY A 223 2.28 -12.99 -7.52
C GLY A 223 3.62 -13.14 -6.79
N ALA A 224 4.40 -12.07 -6.71
CA ALA A 224 5.79 -12.08 -6.22
C ALA A 224 6.11 -10.75 -5.50
N GLY A 225 7.36 -10.56 -5.07
CA GLY A 225 7.77 -9.37 -4.33
C GLY A 225 7.43 -9.52 -2.86
N ASN A 226 6.73 -8.54 -2.28
CA ASN A 226 6.32 -8.53 -0.88
C ASN A 226 4.94 -9.17 -0.64
N HIS A 227 4.42 -9.95 -1.59
CA HIS A 227 3.12 -10.63 -1.49
C HIS A 227 3.26 -12.00 -0.83
N TYR A 228 2.31 -12.35 0.03
CA TYR A 228 2.34 -13.58 0.82
C TYR A 228 0.93 -13.99 1.28
N GLY A 229 0.80 -15.26 1.64
CA GLY A 229 -0.27 -15.77 2.49
C GLY A 229 0.38 -16.37 3.73
N GLU A 230 0.05 -15.83 4.91
CA GLU A 230 0.68 -16.20 6.17
C GLU A 230 -0.37 -16.66 7.18
N VAL A 231 -0.10 -17.78 7.85
CA VAL A 231 -0.84 -18.21 9.04
C VAL A 231 -0.14 -17.61 10.25
N GLN A 232 -0.88 -16.83 11.03
CA GLN A 232 -0.35 -16.00 12.12
C GLN A 232 -1.07 -16.31 13.43
N VAL A 233 -0.39 -16.09 14.55
CA VAL A 233 -0.94 -16.25 15.90
C VAL A 233 -0.99 -14.88 16.57
N VAL A 234 -2.14 -14.57 17.21
CA VAL A 234 -2.30 -13.35 18.00
C VAL A 234 -1.48 -13.47 19.29
N ASP A 235 -0.28 -12.92 19.30
CA ASP A 235 0.61 -12.97 20.47
C ASP A 235 0.22 -11.94 21.55
N GLU A 236 -0.17 -10.72 21.14
CA GLU A 236 -0.54 -9.64 22.05
C GLU A 236 -1.83 -8.92 21.66
N ILE A 237 -2.57 -8.46 22.67
CA ILE A 237 -3.77 -7.62 22.51
C ILE A 237 -3.58 -6.34 23.31
N TYR A 238 -3.37 -5.22 22.63
CA TYR A 238 -3.17 -3.91 23.26
C TYR A 238 -4.49 -3.23 23.65
N VAL A 239 -5.51 -3.34 22.80
CA VAL A 239 -6.82 -2.71 23.02
C VAL A 239 -7.92 -3.76 22.96
N LYS A 240 -8.25 -4.34 24.13
CA LYS A 240 -9.18 -5.46 24.26
C LYS A 240 -10.54 -5.21 23.61
N HIS A 241 -11.11 -4.02 23.79
CA HIS A 241 -12.42 -3.68 23.23
C HIS A 241 -12.42 -3.68 21.69
N ALA A 242 -11.39 -3.07 21.08
CA ALA A 242 -11.27 -3.02 19.62
C ALA A 242 -11.01 -4.41 19.03
N ALA A 243 -10.12 -5.19 19.66
CA ALA A 243 -9.85 -6.57 19.27
C ALA A 243 -11.13 -7.42 19.28
N ALA A 244 -11.91 -7.36 20.36
CA ALA A 244 -13.18 -8.08 20.47
C ALA A 244 -14.19 -7.68 19.37
N LYS A 245 -14.25 -6.39 19.00
CA LYS A 245 -15.06 -5.92 17.86
C LYS A 245 -14.61 -6.47 16.51
N MET A 246 -13.33 -6.79 16.36
CA MET A 246 -12.76 -7.48 15.19
C MET A 246 -12.85 -9.00 15.29
N GLY A 247 -13.50 -9.55 16.33
CA GLY A 247 -13.57 -10.99 16.58
C GLY A 247 -12.25 -11.61 17.02
N ILE A 248 -11.31 -10.80 17.54
CA ILE A 248 -10.07 -11.25 18.16
C ILE A 248 -10.23 -11.16 19.67
N GLU A 249 -10.53 -12.28 20.32
CA GLU A 249 -10.97 -12.28 21.72
C GLU A 249 -9.83 -12.58 22.69
N GLU A 250 -8.88 -13.43 22.29
CA GLU A 250 -7.85 -13.99 23.17
C GLU A 250 -6.51 -14.12 22.45
N LYS A 251 -5.42 -14.16 23.24
CA LYS A 251 -4.09 -14.50 22.76
C LYS A 251 -4.06 -15.97 22.30
N GLY A 252 -3.20 -16.27 21.34
CA GLY A 252 -3.07 -17.61 20.76
C GLY A 252 -4.07 -17.90 19.65
N GLN A 253 -5.00 -16.99 19.35
CA GLN A 253 -5.96 -17.17 18.25
C GLN A 253 -5.24 -17.12 16.90
N VAL A 254 -5.64 -18.00 15.97
CA VAL A 254 -5.04 -18.11 14.64
C VAL A 254 -5.80 -17.25 13.63
N CYS A 255 -5.04 -16.51 12.83
CA CYS A 255 -5.52 -15.73 11.70
C CYS A 255 -4.74 -16.09 10.44
N VAL A 256 -5.30 -15.78 9.28
CA VAL A 256 -4.63 -15.87 7.99
C VAL A 256 -4.56 -14.48 7.37
N MET A 257 -3.35 -13.99 7.12
CA MET A 257 -3.12 -12.71 6.46
C MET A 257 -2.75 -12.96 5.00
N VAL A 258 -3.47 -12.31 4.09
CA VAL A 258 -3.19 -12.34 2.66
C VAL A 258 -2.77 -10.94 2.24
N ARG A 259 -1.53 -10.78 1.80
CA ARG A 259 -1.03 -9.55 1.18
C ARG A 259 -0.85 -9.78 -0.30
N ASN A 260 -1.63 -9.08 -1.11
CA ASN A 260 -1.62 -9.22 -2.55
C ASN A 260 -2.14 -7.95 -3.23
N LYS A 261 -2.00 -7.91 -4.55
CA LYS A 261 -2.70 -6.99 -5.46
C LYS A 261 -4.09 -7.49 -5.79
N ILE A 262 -4.94 -6.57 -6.25
CA ILE A 262 -6.11 -6.76 -7.13
C ILE A 262 -6.61 -8.22 -7.14
N CYS A 263 -7.16 -8.67 -6.02
CA CYS A 263 -7.87 -9.94 -5.91
C CYS A 263 -9.00 -9.73 -4.91
N PHE A 264 -10.21 -10.06 -5.37
CA PHE A 264 -11.46 -10.04 -4.65
C PHE A 264 -11.57 -11.21 -3.68
#